data_AF-A0A1Q6ZIM0-F1
#
_entry.id   AF-A0A1Q6ZIM0-F1
#
_cell.length_a   1.000
_cell.length_b   1.000
_cell.length_c   1.000
_cell.angle_alpha   90.00
_cell.angle_beta   90.00
_cell.angle_gamma   90.00
#
_symmetry.space_group_name_H-M   'P 1'
#
loop_
_entity.id
_entity.type
_entity.pdbx_description
1 polymer ?
#
loop_
_entity_poly.entity_id
_entity_poly.type
_entity_poly.pdbx_seq_one_letter_code
_entity_poly.pdbx_strand_id
1 'polypeptide(L)'
;MYAYKLEPLQPDARFHKIKALLGKAHVAARRAARMWASRIVVETRVSHILIVSDSPSRQRAVNRALEKELKLLGLRFVVNEPVPLPAEGP
;
A
#
# COMPACT_ATOMS: atom_id res chain seq x y z
N MET A 1 -2.95 8.06 -6.74
CA MET A 1 -3.11 6.66 -6.27
C MET A 1 -1.92 5.88 -6.75
N TYR A 2 -1.29 5.05 -5.94
CA TYR A 2 -0.13 4.25 -6.35
C TYR A 2 -0.23 2.84 -5.75
N ALA A 3 0.43 1.87 -6.37
CA ALA A 3 0.31 0.46 -5.99
C ALA A 3 1.68 -0.19 -5.82
N TYR A 4 1.85 -0.95 -4.75
CA TYR A 4 2.97 -1.88 -4.61
C TYR A 4 2.55 -3.25 -5.13
N LYS A 5 3.29 -3.78 -6.09
CA LYS A 5 3.20 -5.17 -6.53
C LYS A 5 4.22 -6.00 -5.78
N LEU A 6 3.80 -7.09 -5.14
CA LEU A 6 4.66 -7.97 -4.34
C LEU A 6 4.84 -9.33 -5.00
N GLU A 7 6.08 -9.82 -5.01
CA GLU A 7 6.43 -11.15 -5.50
C GLU A 7 7.52 -11.79 -4.59
N PRO A 8 7.39 -13.08 -4.21
CA PRO A 8 6.31 -14.02 -4.52
C PRO A 8 5.06 -13.80 -3.68
N LEU A 9 3.94 -14.40 -4.10
CA LEU A 9 2.66 -14.40 -3.37
C LEU A 9 2.83 -14.72 -1.89
N GLN A 10 2.21 -13.91 -1.03
CA GLN A 10 2.26 -14.13 0.41
C GLN A 10 0.88 -14.39 0.99
N PRO A 11 0.76 -15.31 1.96
CA PRO A 11 -0.46 -15.48 2.71
C PRO A 11 -0.75 -14.22 3.53
N ASP A 12 -2.03 -13.87 3.64
CA ASP A 12 -2.50 -12.65 4.30
C ASP A 12 -1.98 -12.49 5.74
N ALA A 13 -1.79 -13.61 6.44
CA ALA A 13 -1.24 -13.66 7.81
C ALA A 13 0.14 -12.99 7.95
N ARG A 14 0.98 -12.98 6.89
CA ARG A 14 2.29 -12.32 6.94
C ARG A 14 2.21 -10.80 6.88
N PHE A 15 1.05 -10.23 6.55
CA PHE A 15 0.85 -8.79 6.39
C PHE A 15 0.40 -8.07 7.67
N HIS A 16 0.38 -8.72 8.83
CA HIS A 16 -0.10 -8.09 10.07
C HIS A 16 0.61 -6.75 10.39
N LYS A 17 1.95 -6.72 10.25
CA LYS A 17 2.73 -5.48 10.43
C LYS A 17 2.43 -4.42 9.37
N ILE A 18 2.23 -4.83 8.11
CA ILE A 18 1.86 -3.93 7.02
C ILE A 18 0.48 -3.31 7.29
N LYS A 19 -0.51 -4.12 7.68
CA LYS A 19 -1.85 -3.65 8.05
C LYS A 19 -1.78 -2.64 9.20
N ALA A 20 -0.95 -2.88 10.21
CA ALA A 20 -0.75 -1.94 11.32
C ALA A 20 -0.12 -0.60 10.86
N LEU A 21 0.85 -0.63 9.95
CA LEU A 21 1.44 0.59 9.38
C LEU A 21 0.42 1.39 8.56
N LEU A 22 -0.36 0.73 7.72
CA LEU A 22 -1.41 1.35 6.92
C LEU A 22 -2.52 1.95 7.80
N GLY A 23 -2.89 1.26 8.89
CA GLY A 23 -3.83 1.78 9.89
C GLY A 23 -3.32 3.04 10.59
N LYS A 24 -2.03 3.07 10.99
CA LYS A 24 -1.41 4.28 11.56
C LYS A 24 -1.42 5.45 10.58
N ALA A 25 -1.14 5.20 9.32
CA ALA A 25 -1.18 6.22 8.27
C ALA A 25 -2.60 6.78 8.06
N HIS A 26 -3.62 5.92 8.11
CA HIS A 26 -5.02 6.35 8.05
C HIS A 26 -5.39 7.26 9.23
N VAL A 27 -5.01 6.90 10.45
CA VAL A 27 -5.26 7.73 11.65
C VAL A 27 -4.56 9.09 11.54
N ALA A 28 -3.30 9.11 11.08
CA ALA A 28 -2.55 10.34 10.88
C ALA A 28 -3.17 11.25 9.81
N ALA A 29 -3.60 10.68 8.68
CA ALA A 29 -4.28 11.43 7.63
C ALA A 29 -5.63 11.98 8.10
N ARG A 30 -6.41 11.19 8.85
CA ARG A 30 -7.67 11.63 9.45
C ARG A 30 -7.47 12.81 10.41
N ARG A 31 -6.45 12.76 11.27
CA ARG A 31 -6.08 13.88 12.16
C ARG A 31 -5.71 15.15 11.40
N ALA A 32 -5.14 15.01 10.21
CA ALA A 32 -4.79 16.13 9.34
C ALA A 32 -5.92 16.57 8.39
N ALA A 33 -7.13 16.00 8.52
CA ALA A 33 -8.26 16.19 7.60
C ALA A 33 -7.89 15.91 6.12
N ARG A 34 -7.12 14.84 5.89
CA ARG A 34 -6.63 14.44 4.56
C ARG A 34 -7.23 13.13 4.08
N MET A 35 -7.22 12.97 2.75
CA MET A 35 -7.71 11.75 2.11
C MET A 35 -6.64 10.64 2.19
N TRP A 36 -7.03 9.50 2.79
CA TRP A 36 -6.23 8.28 2.82
C TRP A 36 -7.12 7.05 2.76
N ALA A 37 -6.87 6.18 1.79
CA ALA A 37 -7.38 4.81 1.77
C ALA A 37 -6.25 3.85 1.39
N SER A 38 -6.27 2.65 1.96
CA SER A 38 -5.30 1.61 1.64
C SER A 38 -5.97 0.25 1.62
N ARG A 39 -5.62 -0.59 0.64
CA ARG A 39 -6.18 -1.94 0.51
C ARG A 39 -5.08 -2.94 0.15
N ILE A 40 -5.07 -4.07 0.83
CA ILE A 40 -4.27 -5.22 0.42
C ILE A 40 -5.18 -6.14 -0.38
N VAL A 41 -4.77 -6.47 -1.60
CA VAL A 41 -5.46 -7.40 -2.49
C VAL A 41 -4.55 -8.61 -2.67
N VAL A 42 -4.99 -9.76 -2.19
CA VAL A 42 -4.28 -11.03 -2.39
C VAL A 42 -5.04 -11.80 -3.45
N GLU A 43 -4.54 -11.77 -4.69
CA GLU A 43 -5.09 -12.59 -5.77
C GLU A 43 -4.32 -13.90 -5.90
N THR A 44 -4.86 -14.85 -6.65
CA THR A 44 -4.28 -16.20 -6.88
C THR A 44 -2.90 -16.19 -7.53
N ARG A 45 -2.40 -15.04 -8.02
CA ARG A 45 -1.10 -14.93 -8.70
C ARG A 45 -0.22 -13.76 -8.26
N VAL A 46 -0.78 -12.69 -7.69
CA VAL A 46 -0.03 -11.51 -7.22
C VAL A 46 -0.65 -10.92 -5.93
N SER A 47 0.19 -10.44 -5.00
CA SER A 47 -0.27 -9.63 -3.87
C SER A 47 -0.03 -8.15 -4.15
N HIS A 48 -1.07 -7.32 -4.09
CA HIS A 48 -1.01 -5.88 -4.30
C HIS A 48 -1.30 -5.12 -3.01
N ILE A 49 -0.61 -3.99 -2.80
CA ILE A 49 -0.98 -2.98 -1.80
C ILE A 49 -1.33 -1.70 -2.54
N LEU A 50 -2.61 -1.35 -2.52
CA LEU A 50 -3.15 -0.11 -3.08
C LEU A 50 -3.11 0.99 -2.03
N ILE A 51 -2.58 2.16 -2.38
CA ILE A 51 -2.60 3.36 -1.54
C ILE A 51 -3.20 4.54 -2.35
N VAL A 52 -4.28 5.10 -1.82
CA VAL A 52 -4.95 6.29 -2.35
C VAL A 52 -4.72 7.44 -1.38
N SER A 53 -4.13 8.51 -1.88
CA SER A 53 -3.99 9.73 -1.11
C SER A 53 -3.83 10.98 -1.96
N ASP A 54 -4.25 12.11 -1.40
CA ASP A 54 -4.16 13.47 -1.94
C ASP A 54 -2.74 14.06 -1.90
N SER A 55 -1.79 13.42 -1.20
CA SER A 55 -0.44 13.96 -1.01
C SER A 55 0.68 12.89 -1.04
N PRO A 56 0.89 12.21 -2.19
CA PRO A 56 1.84 11.09 -2.32
C PRO A 56 3.29 11.45 -1.97
N SER A 57 3.72 12.67 -2.32
CA SER A 57 5.08 13.16 -2.07
C SER A 57 5.40 13.36 -0.58
N ARG A 58 4.38 13.52 0.29
CA ARG A 58 4.55 13.64 1.75
C ARG A 58 4.53 12.29 2.47
N GLN A 59 4.23 11.20 1.75
CA GLN A 59 4.13 9.86 2.34
C GLN A 59 5.46 9.12 2.37
N ARG A 60 6.58 9.79 2.05
CA ARG A 60 7.93 9.23 2.07
C ARG A 60 8.25 8.47 3.36
N ALA A 61 7.80 8.92 4.53
CA ALA A 61 8.04 8.22 5.78
C ALA A 61 7.27 6.88 5.86
N VAL A 62 5.98 6.88 5.46
CA VAL A 62 5.14 5.68 5.43
C VAL A 62 5.63 4.71 4.36
N ASN A 63 5.95 5.21 3.17
CA ASN A 63 6.50 4.41 2.07
C ASN A 63 7.84 3.78 2.49
N ARG A 64 8.76 4.52 3.11
CA ARG A 64 10.02 3.97 3.62
C ARG A 64 9.80 2.89 4.68
N ALA A 65 8.87 3.09 5.61
CA ALA A 65 8.56 2.10 6.62
C ALA A 65 7.96 0.81 6.01
N LEU A 66 7.07 0.98 5.03
CA LEU A 66 6.47 -0.12 4.28
C LEU A 66 7.55 -0.91 3.50
N GLU A 67 8.38 -0.22 2.73
CA GLU A 67 9.46 -0.80 1.95
C GLU A 67 10.48 -1.53 2.81
N LYS A 68 10.78 -1.00 4.01
CA LYS A 68 11.65 -1.67 4.99
C LYS A 68 11.06 -3.01 5.44
N GLU A 69 9.78 -3.05 5.81
CA GLU A 69 9.13 -4.29 6.21
C GLU A 69 9.00 -5.29 5.04
N LEU A 70 8.74 -4.81 3.82
CA LEU A 70 8.73 -5.66 2.64
C LEU A 70 10.09 -6.32 2.39
N LYS A 71 11.19 -5.57 2.55
CA LYS A 71 12.56 -6.12 2.46
C LYS A 71 12.85 -7.12 3.57
N LEU A 72 12.42 -6.85 4.81
CA LEU A 72 12.58 -7.78 5.94
C LEU A 72 11.83 -9.10 5.71
N LEU A 73 10.70 -9.07 5.02
CA LEU A 73 9.95 -10.26 4.66
C LEU A 73 10.58 -11.04 3.48
N GLY A 74 11.66 -10.54 2.88
CA GLY A 74 12.33 -11.14 1.72
C GLY A 74 11.56 -10.93 0.42
N LEU A 75 10.68 -9.92 0.36
CA LEU A 75 9.80 -9.70 -0.79
C LEU A 75 10.46 -8.76 -1.78
N ARG A 76 10.36 -9.13 -3.06
CA ARG A 76 10.61 -8.20 -4.16
C ARG A 76 9.34 -7.40 -4.39
N PHE A 77 9.50 -6.10 -4.64
CA PHE A 77 8.38 -5.24 -4.93
C PHE A 77 8.70 -4.22 -6.00
N VAL A 78 7.68 -3.83 -6.75
CA VAL A 78 7.71 -2.74 -7.72
C VAL A 78 6.65 -1.73 -7.31
N VAL A 79 7.00 -0.44 -7.31
CA VAL A 79 6.06 0.65 -7.08
C VAL A 79 5.56 1.10 -8.44
N ASN A 80 4.31 0.79 -8.77
CA ASN A 80 3.67 1.34 -9.95
C ASN A 80 3.22 2.77 -9.60
N GLU A 81 3.89 3.74 -10.22
CA GLU A 81 3.40 5.12 -10.38
C GLU A 81 2.00 5.13 -11.03
N PRO A 82 1.22 6.21 -10.84
CA PRO A 82 -0.19 6.08 -10.50
C PRO A 82 -0.95 5.23 -11.50
N VAL A 83 -1.40 4.06 -11.04
CA VAL A 83 -2.28 3.19 -11.82
C VAL A 83 -3.57 3.98 -12.05
N PRO A 84 -3.91 4.32 -13.30
CA PRO A 84 -5.23 4.84 -13.61
C PRO A 84 -6.23 3.78 -13.13
N LEU A 85 -7.15 4.17 -12.25
CA LEU A 85 -8.31 3.32 -12.03
C LEU A 85 -8.95 3.09 -13.41
N PRO A 86 -9.40 1.87 -13.75
CA PRO A 86 -10.44 1.76 -14.75
C PRO A 86 -11.56 2.68 -14.26
N ALA A 87 -11.89 3.71 -15.03
CA ALA A 87 -13.12 4.43 -14.80
C ALA A 87 -14.20 3.34 -14.75
N GLU A 88 -14.92 3.23 -13.62
CA GLU A 88 -16.12 2.41 -13.62
C GLU A 88 -16.94 2.91 -14.81
N GLY A 89 -17.15 2.00 -15.78
CA GLY A 89 -17.92 2.29 -16.97
C GLY A 89 -19.34 2.72 -16.57
N PRO A 90 -20.02 3.47 -17.47
CA PRO A 90 -21.31 4.10 -17.19
C PRO A 90 -22.38 3.13 -16.69
#